data_AF-A0A1C6A1H0-F1
#
_entry.id   AF-A0A1C6A1H0-F1
#
_cell.length_a   1.000
_cell.length_b   1.000
_cell.length_c   1.000
_cell.angle_alpha   90.00
_cell.angle_beta   90.00
_cell.angle_gamma   90.00
#
_symmetry.space_group_name_H-M   'P 1'
#
loop_
_entity.id
_entity.type
_entity.pdbx_description
1 polymer ?
#
loop_
_entity_poly.entity_id
_entity_poly.type
_entity_poly.pdbx_seq_one_letter_code
_entity_poly.pdbx_strand_id
1 'polypeptide(L)'
;MATVLENYYALRGELEQRMAQAPINAVDLWYYGEIVYRVGVLETCQMYLRSAPVSMNTPELLGHYQMMDAYVQSLALERRYGPDRGPDTQKEREAAQSNLGRVIQDYRKRFSAFSPTAAMAYKKEINRVITTLLPAWLQFRNTFVPIKKAKEGNAS
;
A
#
# COMPACT_ATOMS: atom_id res chain seq x y z
N MET A 1 6.10 -7.82 -3.91
CA MET A 1 5.88 -6.45 -4.45
C MET A 1 5.87 -6.45 -5.97
N ALA A 2 6.92 -6.92 -6.64
CA ALA A 2 6.97 -7.02 -8.11
C ALA A 2 5.74 -7.74 -8.69
N THR A 3 5.44 -8.95 -8.20
CA THR A 3 4.28 -9.74 -8.66
C THR A 3 2.93 -9.07 -8.45
N VAL A 4 2.75 -8.26 -7.40
CA VAL A 4 1.49 -7.53 -7.16
C VAL A 4 1.37 -6.36 -8.14
N LEU A 5 2.48 -5.65 -8.40
CA LEU A 5 2.51 -4.52 -9.31
C LEU A 5 2.27 -4.96 -10.76
N GLU A 6 2.90 -6.06 -11.17
CA GLU A 6 2.67 -6.71 -12.47
C GLU A 6 1.20 -7.09 -12.66
N ASN A 7 0.58 -7.70 -11.66
CA ASN A 7 -0.85 -8.02 -11.69
C ASN A 7 -1.72 -6.76 -11.82
N TYR A 8 -1.38 -5.66 -11.16
CA TYR A 8 -2.12 -4.40 -11.29
C TYR A 8 -1.92 -3.74 -12.65
N TYR A 9 -0.75 -3.87 -13.28
CA TYR A 9 -0.55 -3.43 -14.65
C TYR A 9 -1.38 -4.21 -15.65
N ALA A 10 -1.44 -5.53 -15.52
CA ALA A 10 -2.30 -6.38 -16.35
C ALA A 10 -3.78 -5.99 -16.20
N LEU A 11 -4.27 -5.88 -14.96
CA LEU A 11 -5.65 -5.47 -14.67
C LEU A 11 -5.97 -4.06 -15.19
N ARG A 12 -5.01 -3.14 -15.12
CA ARG A 12 -5.17 -1.79 -15.71
C ARG A 12 -5.41 -1.87 -17.20
N GLY A 13 -4.61 -2.66 -17.93
CA GLY A 13 -4.78 -2.85 -19.37
C GLY A 13 -6.13 -3.47 -19.75
N GLU A 14 -6.59 -4.46 -18.99
CA GLU A 14 -7.93 -5.07 -19.18
C GLU A 14 -9.06 -4.06 -18.96
N LEU A 15 -8.94 -3.18 -17.96
CA LEU A 15 -9.91 -2.12 -17.70
C LEU A 15 -9.89 -1.08 -18.83
N GLU A 16 -8.72 -0.65 -19.28
CA GLU A 16 -8.57 0.30 -20.39
C GLU A 16 -9.23 -0.24 -21.68
N GLN A 17 -9.07 -1.53 -21.97
CA GLN A 17 -9.75 -2.17 -23.11
C GLN A 17 -11.28 -2.16 -22.95
N ARG A 18 -11.81 -2.48 -21.77
CA ARG A 18 -13.25 -2.44 -21.50
C ARG A 18 -13.84 -1.03 -21.55
N MET A 19 -13.04 -0.01 -21.24
CA MET A 19 -13.44 1.40 -21.29
C MET A 19 -13.10 2.10 -22.62
N ALA A 20 -12.65 1.37 -23.64
CA ALA A 20 -12.19 1.95 -24.91
C ALA A 20 -13.30 2.64 -25.73
N GLN A 21 -14.57 2.34 -25.46
CA GLN A 21 -15.72 2.95 -26.13
C GLN A 21 -16.75 3.45 -25.12
N ALA A 22 -17.45 4.53 -25.48
CA ALA A 22 -18.52 5.10 -24.66
C ALA A 22 -19.84 4.31 -24.83
N PRO A 23 -20.70 4.30 -23.79
CA PRO A 23 -20.52 4.92 -22.48
C PRO A 23 -19.65 4.07 -21.53
N ILE A 24 -18.81 4.73 -20.73
CA ILE A 24 -17.98 4.05 -19.74
C ILE A 24 -18.85 3.62 -18.55
N ASN A 25 -18.73 2.35 -18.16
CA ASN A 25 -19.39 1.81 -16.97
C ASN A 25 -18.75 2.39 -15.69
N ALA A 26 -19.59 2.92 -14.79
CA ALA A 26 -19.16 3.48 -13.50
C ALA A 26 -18.38 2.48 -12.63
N VAL A 27 -18.72 1.19 -12.72
CA VAL A 27 -18.00 0.12 -12.00
C VAL A 27 -16.57 0.00 -12.52
N ASP A 28 -16.39 0.00 -13.84
CA ASP A 28 -15.06 -0.12 -14.46
C ASP A 28 -14.20 1.12 -14.19
N LEU A 29 -14.80 2.32 -14.25
CA LEU A 29 -14.11 3.56 -13.88
C LEU A 29 -13.64 3.54 -12.41
N TRP A 30 -14.48 3.02 -11.51
CA TRP A 30 -14.13 2.91 -10.10
C TRP A 30 -12.97 1.93 -9.86
N TYR A 31 -13.01 0.75 -10.49
CA TYR A 31 -11.91 -0.21 -10.42
C TYR A 31 -10.63 0.35 -11.01
N TYR A 32 -10.72 1.08 -12.13
CA TYR A 32 -9.58 1.74 -12.75
C TYR A 32 -8.92 2.73 -11.78
N GLY A 33 -9.72 3.61 -11.17
CA GLY A 33 -9.22 4.56 -10.18
C GLY A 33 -8.55 3.90 -8.97
N GLU A 34 -9.09 2.78 -8.48
CA GLU A 34 -8.45 2.00 -7.41
C GLU A 34 -7.13 1.37 -7.86
N ILE A 35 -7.06 0.78 -9.05
CA ILE A 35 -5.85 0.16 -9.60
C ILE A 35 -4.74 1.20 -9.75
N VAL A 36 -5.03 2.34 -10.38
CA VAL A 36 -4.06 3.44 -10.54
C VAL A 36 -3.56 3.92 -9.19
N TYR A 37 -4.45 4.08 -8.22
CA TYR A 37 -4.09 4.47 -6.87
C TYR A 37 -3.14 3.45 -6.21
N ARG A 38 -3.44 2.15 -6.27
CA ARG A 38 -2.61 1.10 -5.67
C ARG A 38 -1.25 0.98 -6.35
N VAL A 39 -1.19 1.12 -7.67
CA VAL A 39 0.08 1.19 -8.42
C VAL A 39 0.94 2.32 -7.87
N GLY A 40 0.39 3.54 -7.80
CA GLY A 40 1.13 4.70 -7.30
C GLY A 40 1.65 4.51 -5.87
N VAL A 41 0.86 3.90 -4.98
CA VAL A 41 1.30 3.58 -3.62
C VAL A 41 2.43 2.56 -3.59
N LEU A 42 2.31 1.48 -4.36
CA LEU A 42 3.35 0.46 -4.44
C LEU A 42 4.66 1.00 -5.02
N GLU A 43 4.59 1.80 -6.07
CA GLU A 43 5.77 2.43 -6.70
C GLU A 43 6.44 3.43 -5.75
N THR A 44 5.65 4.26 -5.06
CA THR A 44 6.18 5.22 -4.08
C THR A 44 6.88 4.50 -2.93
N CYS A 45 6.28 3.45 -2.39
CA CYS A 45 6.89 2.62 -1.35
C CYS A 45 8.16 1.89 -1.84
N GLN A 46 8.18 1.41 -3.10
CA GLN A 46 9.40 0.85 -3.69
C GLN A 46 10.51 1.90 -3.82
N MET A 47 10.15 3.15 -4.15
CA MET A 47 11.12 4.22 -4.24
C MET A 47 11.76 4.48 -2.88
N TYR A 48 10.97 4.65 -1.81
CA TYR A 48 11.51 4.80 -0.44
C TYR A 48 12.45 3.67 -0.03
N LEU A 49 12.14 2.43 -0.42
CA LEU A 49 13.00 1.28 -0.13
C LEU A 49 14.33 1.34 -0.90
N ARG A 50 14.29 1.74 -2.18
CA ARG A 50 15.47 1.85 -3.04
C ARG A 50 16.36 3.01 -2.63
N SER A 51 15.76 4.16 -2.32
CA SER A 51 16.44 5.41 -1.94
C SER A 51 16.86 5.48 -0.47
N ALA A 52 16.47 4.51 0.36
CA ALA A 52 16.84 4.48 1.77
C ALA A 52 18.37 4.64 1.93
N PRO A 53 18.83 5.70 2.63
CA PRO A 53 20.25 5.98 2.78
C PRO A 53 21.02 4.85 3.46
N VAL A 54 22.25 4.65 3.02
CA VAL A 54 23.23 3.77 3.68
C VAL A 54 24.23 4.68 4.37
N SER A 55 23.91 5.08 5.59
CA SER A 55 24.59 6.15 6.31
C SER A 55 24.39 5.97 7.81
N MET A 56 25.28 6.55 8.60
CA MET A 56 25.10 6.73 10.04
C MET A 56 24.80 8.20 10.40
N ASN A 57 24.71 9.08 9.40
CA ASN A 57 24.41 10.49 9.59
C ASN A 57 22.93 10.68 9.95
N THR A 58 22.64 10.83 11.24
CA THR A 58 21.26 10.90 11.77
C THR A 58 20.37 11.94 11.06
N PRO A 59 20.81 13.19 10.80
CA PRO A 59 20.04 14.15 9.99
C PRO A 59 19.55 13.62 8.63
N GLU A 60 20.40 12.91 7.89
CA GLU A 60 20.06 12.34 6.57
C GLU A 60 18.99 11.25 6.70
N LEU A 61 19.16 10.37 7.69
CA LEU A 61 18.20 9.30 7.99
C LEU A 61 16.84 9.85 8.43
N LEU A 62 16.87 10.92 9.25
CA LEU A 62 15.68 11.59 9.74
C LEU A 62 14.89 12.22 8.60
N GLY A 63 15.55 12.92 7.67
CA GLY A 63 14.89 13.52 6.51
C GLY A 63 14.16 12.47 5.65
N HIS A 64 14.83 11.36 5.33
CA HIS A 64 14.20 10.26 4.60
C HIS A 64 13.03 9.65 5.38
N TYR A 65 13.18 9.44 6.69
CA TYR A 65 12.13 8.88 7.54
C TYR A 65 10.89 9.79 7.58
N GLN A 66 11.07 11.10 7.72
CA GLN A 66 9.97 12.06 7.80
C GLN A 66 9.14 12.09 6.51
N MET A 67 9.79 12.03 5.34
CA MET A 67 9.08 11.95 4.05
C MET A 67 8.24 10.67 3.96
N MET A 68 8.84 9.53 4.30
CA MET A 68 8.13 8.25 4.32
C MET A 68 6.97 8.26 5.33
N ASP A 69 7.21 8.70 6.58
CA ASP A 69 6.19 8.72 7.63
C ASP A 69 5.01 9.63 7.25
N ALA A 70 5.26 10.83 6.73
CA ALA A 70 4.22 11.72 6.24
C ALA A 70 3.38 11.08 5.12
N TYR A 71 4.03 10.38 4.19
CA TYR A 71 3.33 9.64 3.15
C TYR A 71 2.43 8.54 3.75
N VAL A 72 2.95 7.74 4.68
CA VAL A 72 2.20 6.68 5.36
C VAL A 72 1.03 7.24 6.19
N GLN A 73 1.17 8.43 6.80
CA GLN A 73 0.06 9.11 7.47
C GLN A 73 -1.08 9.40 6.50
N SER A 74 -0.78 9.87 5.30
CA SER A 74 -1.81 10.14 4.29
C SER A 74 -2.59 8.87 3.92
N LEU A 75 -1.91 7.72 3.81
CA LEU A 75 -2.52 6.42 3.53
C LEU A 75 -3.47 5.95 4.65
N ALA A 76 -3.22 6.35 5.90
CA ALA A 76 -4.10 5.99 7.02
C ALA A 76 -5.38 6.85 7.09
N LEU A 77 -5.35 8.03 6.48
CA LEU A 77 -6.43 9.02 6.46
C LEU A 77 -7.17 9.09 5.13
N GLU A 78 -6.79 8.25 4.18
CA GLU A 78 -7.29 8.21 2.81
C GLU A 78 -8.80 7.93 2.70
N ARG A 79 -9.33 7.98 1.46
CA ARG A 79 -10.74 7.74 1.14
C ARG A 79 -11.27 6.39 1.66
N ARG A 80 -12.46 6.44 2.27
CA ARG A 80 -13.17 5.31 2.89
C ARG A 80 -14.50 4.98 2.22
N TYR A 81 -14.58 5.21 0.91
CA TYR A 81 -15.76 4.88 0.13
C TYR A 81 -15.65 3.49 -0.51
N GLY A 82 -16.72 2.70 -0.41
CA GLY A 82 -16.86 1.39 -1.04
C GLY A 82 -18.24 0.81 -0.74
N PRO A 83 -18.79 -0.08 -1.59
CA PRO A 83 -20.11 -0.66 -1.40
C PRO A 83 -20.22 -1.41 -0.07
N ASP A 84 -21.40 -1.39 0.54
CA ASP A 84 -21.73 -2.31 1.61
C ASP A 84 -21.92 -3.71 1.02
N ARG A 85 -21.18 -4.69 1.55
CA ARG A 85 -21.17 -6.09 1.10
C ARG A 85 -21.96 -7.00 2.04
N GLY A 86 -22.64 -6.44 3.04
CA GLY A 86 -23.40 -7.20 4.03
C GLY A 86 -22.99 -6.89 5.48
N PRO A 87 -23.58 -7.62 6.46
CA PRO A 87 -23.52 -7.29 7.89
C PRO A 87 -22.10 -7.23 8.46
N ASP A 88 -21.13 -7.93 7.86
CA ASP A 88 -19.75 -7.97 8.33
C ASP A 88 -18.87 -6.87 7.74
N THR A 89 -19.34 -6.11 6.74
CA THR A 89 -18.53 -5.11 6.01
C THR A 89 -17.88 -4.10 6.94
N GLN A 90 -18.64 -3.57 7.90
CA GLN A 90 -18.14 -2.55 8.81
C GLN A 90 -17.11 -3.13 9.78
N LYS A 91 -17.36 -4.35 10.31
CA LYS A 91 -16.41 -5.05 11.18
C LYS A 91 -15.10 -5.37 10.45
N GLU A 92 -15.17 -5.81 9.20
CA GLU A 92 -13.97 -6.07 8.38
C GLU A 92 -13.14 -4.79 8.19
N ARG A 93 -13.79 -3.66 7.88
CA ARG A 93 -13.14 -2.35 7.70
C ARG A 93 -12.44 -1.90 8.97
N GLU A 94 -13.13 -1.98 10.11
CA GLU A 94 -12.60 -1.59 11.42
C GLU A 94 -11.42 -2.48 11.83
N ALA A 95 -11.53 -3.79 11.63
CA ALA A 95 -10.45 -4.73 11.92
C ALA A 95 -9.21 -4.45 11.07
N ALA A 96 -9.38 -4.24 9.76
CA ALA A 96 -8.27 -3.93 8.86
C ALA A 96 -7.64 -2.56 9.16
N GLN A 97 -8.46 -1.55 9.50
CA GLN A 97 -7.98 -0.23 9.90
C GLN A 97 -7.18 -0.30 11.21
N SER A 98 -7.68 -1.04 12.20
CA SER A 98 -7.00 -1.26 13.48
C SER A 98 -5.65 -1.95 13.28
N ASN A 99 -5.61 -2.97 12.42
CA ASN A 99 -4.37 -3.65 12.05
C ASN A 99 -3.35 -2.70 11.39
N LEU A 100 -3.79 -1.90 10.41
CA LEU A 100 -2.93 -0.90 9.76
C LEU A 100 -2.40 0.12 10.78
N GLY A 101 -3.26 0.60 11.68
CA GLY A 101 -2.88 1.50 12.76
C GLY A 101 -1.81 0.93 13.68
N ARG A 102 -1.92 -0.36 14.05
CA ARG A 102 -0.90 -1.07 14.86
C ARG A 102 0.44 -1.16 14.14
N VAL A 103 0.45 -1.50 12.85
CA VAL A 103 1.67 -1.53 12.04
C VAL A 103 2.35 -0.17 12.01
N ILE A 104 1.56 0.91 11.87
CA ILE A 104 2.07 2.29 11.87
C ILE A 104 2.68 2.67 13.22
N GLN A 105 1.96 2.39 14.32
CA GLN A 105 2.45 2.67 15.66
C GLN A 105 3.72 1.88 16.00
N ASP A 106 3.80 0.62 15.58
CA ASP A 106 4.98 -0.23 15.83
C ASP A 106 6.25 0.37 15.23
N TYR A 107 6.24 0.74 13.94
CA TYR A 107 7.45 1.30 13.35
C TYR A 107 7.77 2.68 13.92
N ARG A 108 6.78 3.53 14.20
CA ARG A 108 7.03 4.83 14.82
C ARG A 108 7.72 4.70 16.16
N LYS A 109 7.30 3.74 16.98
CA LYS A 109 7.94 3.43 18.26
C LYS A 109 9.38 2.95 18.07
N ARG A 110 9.66 2.16 17.02
CA ARG A 110 11.03 1.78 16.68
C ARG A 110 11.88 3.00 16.27
N PHE A 111 11.33 3.90 15.46
CA PHE A 111 12.03 5.09 14.99
C PHE A 111 12.19 6.19 16.04
N SER A 112 11.31 6.29 17.04
CA SER A 112 11.42 7.29 18.11
C SER A 112 12.66 7.13 18.98
N ALA A 113 13.22 5.92 19.05
CA ALA A 113 14.45 5.62 19.78
C ALA A 113 15.54 5.03 18.86
N PHE A 114 15.43 5.25 17.55
CA PHE A 114 16.36 4.66 16.60
C PHE A 114 17.73 5.33 16.67
N SER A 115 18.76 4.51 16.86
CA SER A 115 20.17 4.92 16.77
C SER A 115 20.90 3.92 15.87
N PRO A 116 21.47 4.34 14.73
CA PRO A 116 22.12 3.42 13.80
C PRO A 116 23.40 2.85 14.42
N THR A 117 23.49 1.52 14.50
CA THR A 117 24.73 0.81 14.92
C THR A 117 25.63 0.45 13.74
N ALA A 118 25.13 0.57 12.52
CA ALA A 118 25.84 0.37 11.27
C ALA A 118 25.15 1.14 10.14
N ALA A 119 25.88 1.51 9.08
CA ALA A 119 25.33 2.27 7.95
C ALA A 119 24.13 1.58 7.26
N MET A 120 24.08 0.24 7.27
CA MET A 120 22.97 -0.54 6.70
C MET A 120 21.75 -0.69 7.63
N ALA A 121 21.85 -0.32 8.90
CA ALA A 121 20.80 -0.55 9.89
C ALA A 121 19.49 0.13 9.49
N TYR A 122 19.57 1.39 9.05
CA TYR A 122 18.40 2.16 8.62
C TYR A 122 17.69 1.53 7.43
N LYS A 123 18.44 1.18 6.37
CA LYS A 123 17.88 0.55 5.16
C LYS A 123 17.17 -0.78 5.47
N LYS A 124 17.74 -1.58 6.39
CA LYS A 124 17.09 -2.81 6.86
C LYS A 124 15.78 -2.53 7.59
N GLU A 125 15.73 -1.52 8.44
CA GLU A 125 14.49 -1.12 9.13
C GLU A 125 13.44 -0.58 8.16
N ILE A 126 13.81 0.26 7.19
CA ILE A 126 12.88 0.73 6.14
C ILE A 126 12.32 -0.44 5.32
N ASN A 127 13.16 -1.39 4.92
CA ASN A 127 12.70 -2.61 4.26
C ASN A 127 11.68 -3.37 5.12
N ARG A 128 11.92 -3.50 6.42
CA ARG A 128 10.99 -4.14 7.36
C ARG A 128 9.67 -3.36 7.48
N VAL A 129 9.72 -2.03 7.53
CA VAL A 129 8.51 -1.19 7.55
C VAL A 129 7.68 -1.41 6.29
N ILE A 130 8.28 -1.23 5.11
CA ILE A 130 7.54 -1.31 3.84
C ILE A 130 6.97 -2.72 3.59
N THR A 131 7.73 -3.76 3.90
CA THR A 131 7.29 -5.15 3.74
C THR A 131 6.17 -5.55 4.71
N THR A 132 6.04 -4.87 5.86
CA THR A 132 4.94 -5.08 6.82
C THR A 132 3.74 -4.18 6.52
N LEU A 133 3.99 -2.93 6.13
CA LEU A 133 2.96 -1.92 5.86
C LEU A 133 2.12 -2.27 4.63
N LEU A 134 2.76 -2.60 3.51
CA LEU A 134 2.06 -2.78 2.24
C LEU A 134 1.00 -3.89 2.28
N PRO A 135 1.25 -5.08 2.84
CA PRO A 135 0.21 -6.09 2.99
C PRO A 135 -0.96 -5.63 3.86
N ALA A 136 -0.69 -4.96 5.00
CA ALA A 136 -1.73 -4.44 5.89
C ALA A 136 -2.57 -3.36 5.21
N TRP A 137 -1.93 -2.46 4.46
CA TRP A 137 -2.61 -1.42 3.69
C TRP A 137 -3.44 -2.01 2.54
N LEU A 138 -2.91 -2.97 1.78
CA LEU A 138 -3.67 -3.67 0.73
C LEU A 138 -4.88 -4.41 1.30
N GLN A 139 -4.74 -5.04 2.48
CA GLN A 139 -5.86 -5.66 3.18
C GLN A 139 -6.93 -4.63 3.54
N PHE A 140 -6.52 -3.46 4.08
CA PHE A 140 -7.43 -2.35 4.34
C PHE A 140 -8.15 -1.89 3.06
N ARG A 141 -7.43 -1.65 1.96
CA ARG A 141 -8.03 -1.27 0.67
C ARG A 141 -9.03 -2.30 0.15
N ASN A 142 -8.74 -3.59 0.31
CA ASN A 142 -9.61 -4.68 -0.13
C ASN A 142 -10.96 -4.70 0.60
N THR A 143 -11.06 -4.11 1.80
CA THR A 143 -12.35 -3.99 2.51
C THR A 143 -13.30 -2.97 1.88
N PHE A 144 -12.77 -2.03 1.07
CA PHE A 144 -13.54 -1.03 0.33
C PHE A 144 -13.71 -1.41 -1.14
N VAL A 145 -12.62 -1.80 -1.80
CA VAL A 145 -12.61 -2.17 -3.22
C VAL A 145 -11.91 -3.52 -3.37
N PRO A 146 -12.66 -4.63 -3.34
CA PRO A 146 -12.06 -5.96 -3.48
C PRO A 146 -11.53 -6.15 -4.90
N ILE A 147 -10.20 -6.24 -5.05
CA ILE A 147 -9.60 -6.64 -6.33
C ILE A 147 -9.45 -8.15 -6.28
N LYS A 148 -10.29 -8.86 -7.04
CA LYS A 148 -10.16 -10.32 -7.16
C LYS A 148 -8.76 -10.63 -7.68
N LYS A 149 -8.01 -11.49 -6.98
CA LYS A 149 -6.86 -12.15 -7.61
C LYS A 149 -7.43 -12.90 -8.81
N ALA A 150 -6.82 -12.76 -9.98
CA ALA A 150 -6.97 -13.79 -11.01
C ALA A 150 -6.73 -15.13 -10.30
N LYS A 151 -7.73 -16.02 -10.31
CA LYS A 151 -7.53 -17.35 -9.76
C LYS A 151 -6.33 -17.96 -10.50
N GLU A 152 -5.24 -18.22 -9.80
CA GLU A 152 -4.28 -19.21 -10.25
C GLU A 152 -5.05 -20.52 -10.37
N GLY A 153 -5.25 -20.97 -11.61
CA GLY A 153 -5.68 -22.32 -11.97
C GLY A 153 -7.04 -22.79 -11.43
N ASN A 154 -8.12 -22.46 -12.14
CA ASN A 154 -9.10 -23.52 -12.44
C ASN A 154 -8.68 -24.15 -13.77
N ALA A 155 -7.68 -25.02 -13.72
CA ALA A 155 -7.49 -26.03 -14.73
C ALA A 155 -8.40 -27.21 -14.34
N SER A 156 -9.37 -27.48 -15.20
CA SER A 156 -10.32 -28.62 -15.18
C SER A 156 -11.50 -28.51 -14.23
#